data_AF-A0A1G5APM1-F1
#
_entry.id   AF-A0A1G5APM1-F1
#
_cell.length_a   1.000
_cell.length_b   1.000
_cell.length_c   1.000
_cell.angle_alpha   90.00
_cell.angle_beta   90.00
_cell.angle_gamma   90.00
#
_symmetry.space_group_name_H-M   'P 1'
#
loop_
_entity.id
_entity.type
_entity.pdbx_description
1 polymer ?
#
loop_
_entity_poly.entity_id
_entity_poly.type
_entity_poly.pdbx_seq_one_letter_code
_entity_poly.pdbx_strand_id
1 'polypeptide(L)'
;MASHTNPAIRRFFGTGARAGALTVAGVLALSGCGDEADNKTVTEYMNGTSDPVNYNDPSTVDRPTGVDSYAESASVIPDTDFAAKSGSPSLQSPADIAQESDADYSNNTNGLITAGTLEAWMNDWPAGNKPSGFSGDLVILEVADGGNYDDDGNWTGGGTYFQQNTGNGDGNNVRTYVVSHMDVRENRNNGVMDSVAMVPSESGINNFMAKYNIDPTSDMVVVAMGKGGGFANMQMGRVWYALRYWGAPAENLAMLNGGAQYHASQGDLSSVQENTDPSTVVTGHYNPSIADGSVATAPTPAADLPEANMDLMISYEGLLKMVAESEGVPSGGYLLWDARSAEEYYGLENQGRGYAFEGHVRTAENLPYGELLVADEGYRYLSKPALQSKLDGLGYEDGQTVITYCVTTYRAMITGIASGVVLGKPTRFYDGAWMQWGKMAYHQNKEGTYNLASDSPWRADIPEASRWINYDPDADDSGGSSGGDDGDVAVPEQGCG
;
A
#
# COMPACT_ATOMS: atom_id res chain seq x y z
N MET A 1 47.31 3.20 -39.15
CA MET A 1 48.42 4.15 -38.96
C MET A 1 48.03 5.13 -37.87
N ALA A 2 48.93 5.36 -36.91
CA ALA A 2 48.87 6.30 -35.76
C ALA A 2 47.72 6.08 -34.76
N SER A 3 47.89 5.56 -33.53
CA SER A 3 48.75 5.91 -32.37
C SER A 3 48.30 7.14 -31.57
N HIS A 4 48.03 6.91 -30.28
CA HIS A 4 48.24 7.73 -29.06
C HIS A 4 47.03 7.61 -28.10
N THR A 5 47.01 6.71 -27.09
CA THR A 5 47.61 6.73 -25.73
C THR A 5 47.21 7.89 -24.82
N ASN A 6 46.55 7.56 -23.68
CA ASN A 6 46.74 8.26 -22.39
C ASN A 6 46.59 7.24 -21.21
N PRO A 7 47.47 7.21 -20.18
CA PRO A 7 47.67 6.06 -19.30
C PRO A 7 47.35 6.25 -17.80
N ALA A 8 47.24 5.10 -17.10
CA ALA A 8 47.68 4.74 -15.73
C ALA A 8 47.21 5.61 -14.53
N ILE A 9 46.41 5.09 -13.59
CA ILE A 9 46.75 4.14 -12.51
C ILE A 9 48.13 4.39 -11.88
N ARG A 10 48.15 5.04 -10.71
CA ARG A 10 49.21 4.88 -9.70
C ARG A 10 48.61 4.71 -8.31
N ARG A 11 48.79 3.50 -7.76
CA ARG A 11 48.72 3.16 -6.34
C ARG A 11 49.84 3.89 -5.58
N PHE A 12 49.54 4.40 -4.39
CA PHE A 12 50.54 4.68 -3.37
C PHE A 12 50.16 3.91 -2.09
N PHE A 13 51.04 2.99 -1.68
CA PHE A 13 51.13 2.52 -0.31
C PHE A 13 51.93 3.53 0.51
N GLY A 14 51.43 3.88 1.70
CA GLY A 14 52.14 4.70 2.67
C GLY A 14 51.58 4.45 4.07
N THR A 15 52.36 3.76 4.88
CA THR A 15 52.15 3.42 6.29
C THR A 15 52.21 4.66 7.20
N GLY A 16 51.44 4.66 8.29
CA GLY A 16 51.65 5.62 9.39
C GLY A 16 50.44 5.82 10.30
N ALA A 17 50.47 5.17 11.47
CA ALA A 17 49.49 5.29 12.54
C ALA A 17 49.36 6.72 13.10
N ARG A 18 48.14 7.09 13.54
CA ARG A 18 47.90 7.80 14.81
C ARG A 18 46.40 7.83 15.15
N ALA A 19 46.08 7.23 16.30
CA ALA A 19 44.83 7.41 17.00
C ALA A 19 44.72 8.86 17.51
N GLY A 20 43.53 9.44 17.36
CA GLY A 20 43.17 10.73 17.92
C GLY A 20 41.71 10.69 18.32
N ALA A 21 41.46 10.50 19.62
CA ALA A 21 40.15 10.58 20.23
C ALA A 21 39.56 12.00 20.06
N LEU A 22 38.29 12.09 19.68
CA LEU A 22 37.51 13.32 19.80
C LEU A 22 36.35 13.07 20.77
N THR A 23 36.47 13.71 21.92
CA THR A 23 35.50 13.81 23.01
C THR A 23 34.19 14.47 22.55
N VAL A 24 33.06 13.80 22.78
CA VAL A 24 31.72 14.40 22.77
C VAL A 24 31.39 14.82 24.21
N ALA A 25 31.08 16.09 24.41
CA ALA A 25 30.57 16.61 25.67
C ALA A 25 29.29 17.42 25.41
N GLY A 26 28.21 16.99 26.07
CA GLY A 26 27.17 17.89 26.60
C GLY A 26 25.92 18.08 25.76
N VAL A 27 24.91 17.23 25.98
CA VAL A 27 23.50 17.67 25.96
C VAL A 27 22.97 17.48 27.37
N LEU A 28 22.60 18.60 28.01
CA LEU A 28 21.92 18.62 29.30
C LEU A 28 20.51 18.05 29.13
N ALA A 29 20.19 17.06 29.96
CA ALA A 29 18.84 16.59 30.20
C ALA A 29 18.05 17.64 31.02
N LEU A 30 16.81 17.91 30.59
CA LEU A 30 15.72 18.31 31.45
C LEU A 30 14.59 17.30 31.27
N SER A 31 14.12 16.81 32.41
CA SER A 31 13.47 15.53 32.65
C SER A 31 11.95 15.59 32.72
N GLY A 32 11.31 14.47 32.36
CA GLY A 32 9.98 14.02 32.82
C GLY A 32 8.99 13.85 31.67
N CYS A 33 8.48 12.67 31.31
CA CYS A 33 8.55 11.30 31.85
C CYS A 33 8.78 10.35 30.65
N GLY A 34 9.65 9.35 30.81
CA GLY A 34 9.84 8.28 29.83
C GLY A 34 10.15 7.01 30.60
N ASP A 35 9.26 6.04 30.50
CA ASP A 35 9.56 4.66 30.88
C ASP A 35 10.06 3.91 29.63
N GLU A 36 11.15 3.18 29.83
CA GLU A 36 12.04 2.58 28.85
C GLU A 36 11.31 1.62 27.89
N ALA A 37 10.98 2.09 26.68
CA ALA A 37 10.98 1.23 25.51
C ALA A 37 12.45 0.96 25.15
N ASP A 38 12.82 -0.31 25.10
CA ASP A 38 14.16 -0.84 24.85
C ASP A 38 14.74 -0.28 23.54
N ASN A 39 15.37 0.90 23.61
CA ASN A 39 16.03 1.57 22.49
C ASN A 39 17.41 0.93 22.26
N LYS A 40 17.41 -0.32 21.82
CA LYS A 40 18.64 -0.98 21.35
C LYS A 40 18.98 -0.41 19.99
N THR A 41 20.16 0.16 19.89
CA THR A 41 20.67 0.68 18.61
C THR A 41 20.96 -0.49 17.66
N VAL A 42 20.74 -0.32 16.35
CA VAL A 42 21.07 -1.30 15.28
C VAL A 42 22.51 -1.84 15.42
N THR A 43 23.42 -1.05 16.01
CA THR A 43 24.82 -1.43 16.27
C THR A 43 24.97 -2.46 17.41
N GLU A 44 24.04 -2.54 18.35
CA GLU A 44 24.06 -3.51 19.46
C GLU A 44 23.53 -4.89 19.04
N TYR A 45 22.62 -4.97 18.07
CA TYR A 45 22.16 -6.24 17.49
C TYR A 45 23.19 -6.86 16.53
N MET A 46 23.83 -6.03 15.69
CA MET A 46 24.86 -6.46 14.72
C MET A 46 26.12 -7.06 15.37
N ASN A 47 26.38 -6.80 16.66
CA ASN A 47 27.54 -7.34 17.38
C ASN A 47 27.26 -8.68 18.09
N GLY A 48 26.02 -9.19 18.04
CA GLY A 48 25.57 -10.36 18.82
C GLY A 48 25.29 -11.64 18.03
N THR A 49 25.18 -11.59 16.71
CA THR A 49 24.85 -12.77 15.88
C THR A 49 26.05 -13.19 15.05
N SER A 50 26.58 -14.39 15.33
CA SER A 50 27.35 -15.13 14.34
C SER A 50 26.45 -15.40 13.13
N ASP A 51 26.99 -15.23 11.91
CA ASP A 51 26.34 -15.56 10.64
C ASP A 51 25.34 -16.73 10.79
N PRO A 52 24.04 -16.54 10.54
CA PRO A 52 23.12 -17.66 10.46
C PRO A 52 23.56 -18.58 9.33
N VAL A 53 23.46 -19.88 9.60
CA VAL A 53 24.05 -20.99 8.83
C VAL A 53 23.73 -20.86 7.33
N ASN A 54 24.80 -20.77 6.53
CA ASN A 54 24.76 -20.77 5.07
C ASN A 54 24.33 -22.15 4.54
N TYR A 55 23.02 -22.38 4.35
CA TYR A 55 22.50 -23.54 3.63
C TYR A 55 22.62 -23.33 2.10
N ASN A 56 23.85 -23.20 1.61
CA ASN A 56 24.17 -23.21 0.17
C ASN A 56 24.99 -24.47 -0.17
N ASP A 57 24.34 -25.63 -0.25
CA ASP A 57 24.88 -26.78 -0.97
C ASP A 57 23.77 -27.54 -1.72
N PRO A 58 23.59 -27.30 -3.03
CA PRO A 58 22.60 -28.00 -3.84
C PRO A 58 23.03 -29.42 -4.28
N SER A 59 24.11 -29.99 -3.72
CA SER A 59 24.64 -31.29 -4.16
C SER A 59 24.10 -32.54 -3.43
N THR A 60 23.18 -32.41 -2.46
CA THR A 60 22.78 -33.54 -1.59
C THR A 60 21.31 -33.96 -1.63
N VAL A 61 20.48 -33.53 -2.60
CA VAL A 61 19.06 -33.92 -2.64
C VAL A 61 18.76 -34.77 -3.87
N ASP A 62 18.34 -36.01 -3.59
CA ASP A 62 17.95 -37.04 -4.57
C ASP A 62 16.67 -36.61 -5.30
N ARG A 63 16.64 -36.71 -6.64
CA ARG A 63 15.56 -36.18 -7.49
C ARG A 63 14.38 -37.17 -7.54
N PRO A 64 13.15 -36.83 -7.10
CA PRO A 64 11.98 -37.62 -7.44
C PRO A 64 11.40 -37.15 -8.77
N THR A 65 11.18 -38.10 -9.69
CA THR A 65 10.46 -37.87 -10.94
C THR A 65 8.95 -37.94 -10.72
N GLY A 66 8.23 -36.89 -11.09
CA GLY A 66 6.78 -36.91 -11.30
C GLY A 66 6.00 -36.00 -10.36
N VAL A 67 5.70 -34.79 -10.82
CA VAL A 67 4.63 -33.95 -10.24
C VAL A 67 3.91 -33.27 -11.42
N ASP A 68 2.93 -33.97 -11.98
CA ASP A 68 1.93 -33.37 -12.86
C ASP A 68 0.70 -33.03 -11.99
N SER A 69 0.17 -31.83 -12.22
CA SER A 69 -1.13 -31.27 -11.80
C SER A 69 -1.27 -30.71 -10.37
N TYR A 70 -1.52 -29.39 -10.30
CA TYR A 70 -2.21 -28.73 -9.20
C TYR A 70 -3.30 -27.78 -9.73
N ALA A 71 -4.42 -27.76 -8.99
CA ALA A 71 -5.40 -26.68 -8.78
C ALA A 71 -6.84 -27.17 -8.93
N GLU A 72 -7.46 -27.64 -7.84
CA GLU A 72 -8.92 -27.55 -7.67
C GLU A 72 -9.25 -27.04 -6.26
N SER A 73 -10.19 -26.09 -6.22
CA SER A 73 -10.98 -25.60 -5.08
C SER A 73 -10.48 -24.38 -4.27
N ALA A 74 -10.45 -23.23 -4.95
CA ALA A 74 -10.97 -21.95 -4.44
C ALA A 74 -11.39 -21.09 -5.65
N SER A 75 -12.34 -20.16 -5.50
CA SER A 75 -12.85 -19.29 -6.58
C SER A 75 -11.84 -18.21 -6.98
N VAL A 76 -10.64 -18.61 -7.40
CA VAL A 76 -9.56 -17.69 -7.75
C VAL A 76 -9.66 -17.30 -9.21
N ILE A 77 -9.68 -16.00 -9.47
CA ILE A 77 -9.84 -15.46 -10.82
C ILE A 77 -8.45 -15.34 -11.48
N PRO A 78 -8.27 -15.89 -12.70
CA PRO A 78 -7.00 -15.79 -13.40
C PRO A 78 -6.68 -14.34 -13.75
N ASP A 79 -5.41 -13.96 -13.63
CA ASP A 79 -4.91 -12.61 -13.89
C ASP A 79 -4.82 -12.35 -15.41
N THR A 80 -5.99 -12.20 -16.04
CA THR A 80 -6.13 -11.95 -17.48
C THR A 80 -6.01 -10.47 -17.87
N ASP A 81 -5.86 -9.58 -16.88
CA ASP A 81 -5.93 -8.11 -17.04
C ASP A 81 -4.65 -7.50 -17.64
N PHE A 82 -3.58 -8.27 -17.86
CA PHE A 82 -2.34 -7.77 -18.49
C PHE A 82 -2.43 -7.61 -20.02
N ALA A 83 -3.54 -8.00 -20.64
CA ALA A 83 -3.72 -7.84 -22.08
C ALA A 83 -4.20 -6.43 -22.42
N ALA A 84 -3.29 -5.60 -22.92
CA ALA A 84 -3.65 -4.24 -23.30
C ALA A 84 -4.77 -4.24 -24.37
N LYS A 85 -5.84 -3.44 -24.19
CA LYS A 85 -6.90 -3.26 -25.21
C LYS A 85 -6.26 -2.56 -26.42
N SER A 86 -6.17 -3.27 -27.54
CA SER A 86 -5.54 -2.74 -28.77
C SER A 86 -6.19 -1.43 -29.23
N GLY A 87 -5.42 -0.35 -29.31
CA GLY A 87 -5.86 0.94 -29.90
C GLY A 87 -6.08 2.09 -28.92
N SER A 88 -5.79 1.93 -27.63
CA SER A 88 -5.93 2.98 -26.60
C SER A 88 -4.89 4.11 -26.73
N PRO A 89 -5.23 5.36 -26.33
CA PRO A 89 -4.24 6.44 -26.20
C PRO A 89 -3.14 6.05 -25.21
N SER A 90 -1.92 6.53 -25.43
CA SER A 90 -0.69 6.11 -24.74
C SER A 90 -0.85 5.84 -23.24
N LEU A 91 -0.45 4.64 -22.82
CA LEU A 91 -0.22 4.25 -21.43
C LEU A 91 0.56 5.37 -20.71
N GLN A 92 -0.02 5.92 -19.65
CA GLN A 92 0.57 6.99 -18.85
C GLN A 92 1.81 6.45 -18.13
N SER A 93 2.96 7.11 -18.23
CA SER A 93 4.13 6.69 -17.45
C SER A 93 3.87 6.88 -15.94
N PRO A 94 4.62 6.22 -15.04
CA PRO A 94 4.48 6.47 -13.60
C PRO A 94 4.64 7.96 -13.22
N ALA A 95 5.38 8.74 -14.02
CA ALA A 95 5.51 10.19 -13.85
C ALA A 95 4.24 10.94 -14.28
N ASP A 96 3.54 10.49 -15.32
CA ASP A 96 2.28 11.07 -15.78
C ASP A 96 1.11 10.73 -14.84
N ILE A 97 1.21 9.60 -14.11
CA ILE A 97 0.22 9.19 -13.10
C ILE A 97 0.44 9.89 -11.76
N ALA A 98 1.67 10.30 -11.47
CA ALA A 98 2.01 10.99 -10.22
C ALA A 98 1.25 12.32 -10.10
N GLN A 99 0.91 12.64 -8.86
CA GLN A 99 0.24 13.87 -8.48
C GLN A 99 1.08 14.57 -7.43
N GLU A 100 1.17 15.89 -7.49
CA GLU A 100 1.96 16.64 -6.51
C GLU A 100 1.04 17.55 -5.70
N SER A 101 1.06 17.35 -4.38
CA SER A 101 0.38 18.23 -3.43
C SER A 101 1.12 19.55 -3.28
N ASP A 102 0.41 20.63 -2.95
CA ASP A 102 1.02 21.89 -2.52
C ASP A 102 1.81 21.68 -1.20
N ALA A 103 2.78 22.56 -0.93
CA ALA A 103 3.53 22.52 0.32
C ALA A 103 2.64 22.86 1.52
N ASP A 104 1.62 23.70 1.32
CA ASP A 104 0.53 23.94 2.24
C ASP A 104 -0.72 23.22 1.73
N TYR A 105 -1.09 22.13 2.40
CA TYR A 105 -2.21 21.28 1.97
C TYR A 105 -3.57 21.99 1.94
N SER A 106 -3.70 23.17 2.56
CA SER A 106 -4.93 23.98 2.44
C SER A 106 -5.18 24.49 1.02
N ASN A 107 -4.15 24.52 0.17
CA ASN A 107 -4.26 24.89 -1.23
C ASN A 107 -4.68 23.72 -2.14
N ASN A 108 -4.73 22.49 -1.63
CA ASN A 108 -5.07 21.32 -2.43
C ASN A 108 -6.58 21.26 -2.71
N THR A 109 -6.93 20.93 -3.96
CA THR A 109 -8.31 20.66 -4.40
C THR A 109 -8.54 19.21 -4.83
N ASN A 110 -7.53 18.36 -4.69
CA ASN A 110 -7.49 16.93 -4.99
C ASN A 110 -6.33 16.30 -4.19
N GLY A 111 -6.18 14.98 -4.23
CA GLY A 111 -5.13 14.30 -3.47
C GLY A 111 -5.33 14.52 -1.97
N LEU A 112 -4.30 14.93 -1.24
CA LEU A 112 -4.41 15.10 0.21
C LEU A 112 -5.02 16.47 0.57
N ILE A 113 -6.27 16.51 1.02
CA ILE A 113 -6.99 17.76 1.35
C ILE A 113 -7.13 17.97 2.86
N THR A 114 -7.40 19.21 3.28
CA THR A 114 -7.64 19.54 4.70
C THR A 114 -9.11 19.39 5.10
N ALA A 115 -9.36 19.32 6.41
CA ALA A 115 -10.71 19.35 6.96
C ALA A 115 -11.48 20.62 6.56
N GLY A 116 -10.83 21.79 6.56
CA GLY A 116 -11.46 23.03 6.11
C GLY A 116 -11.90 23.01 4.65
N THR A 117 -11.13 22.36 3.77
CA THR A 117 -11.51 22.14 2.37
C THR A 117 -12.76 21.27 2.27
N LEU A 118 -12.78 20.13 2.98
CA LEU A 118 -13.90 19.20 2.96
C LEU A 118 -15.16 19.81 3.58
N GLU A 119 -15.04 20.51 4.72
CA GLU A 119 -16.13 21.23 5.39
C GLU A 119 -16.77 22.26 4.44
N ALA A 120 -15.95 23.01 3.69
CA ALA A 120 -16.45 23.96 2.70
C ALA A 120 -17.24 23.26 1.58
N TRP A 121 -16.74 22.12 1.08
CA TRP A 121 -17.44 21.33 0.06
C TRP A 121 -18.75 20.74 0.56
N MET A 122 -18.77 20.20 1.79
CA MET A 122 -19.97 19.63 2.40
C MET A 122 -21.06 20.68 2.64
N ASN A 123 -20.68 21.90 3.03
CA ASN A 123 -21.64 22.95 3.37
C ASN A 123 -22.34 23.57 2.15
N ASP A 124 -21.69 23.60 0.98
CA ASP A 124 -22.25 24.27 -0.22
C ASP A 124 -21.68 23.75 -1.54
N TRP A 125 -21.82 22.44 -1.79
CA TRP A 125 -21.41 21.81 -3.05
C TRP A 125 -22.11 22.40 -4.28
N PRO A 126 -23.45 22.58 -4.31
CA PRO A 126 -24.15 23.04 -5.51
C PRO A 126 -23.96 24.53 -5.82
N ALA A 127 -23.75 25.39 -4.81
CA ALA A 127 -23.79 26.85 -4.99
C ALA A 127 -22.43 27.55 -5.06
N GLY A 128 -21.29 26.84 -4.99
CA GLY A 128 -20.02 27.40 -5.46
C GLY A 128 -18.71 26.88 -4.88
N ASN A 129 -18.73 26.01 -3.87
CA ASN A 129 -17.47 25.52 -3.27
C ASN A 129 -16.84 24.34 -4.02
N LYS A 130 -17.57 23.76 -4.97
CA LYS A 130 -17.07 22.74 -5.90
C LYS A 130 -15.94 23.28 -6.77
N PRO A 131 -14.81 22.55 -6.93
CA PRO A 131 -13.76 22.94 -7.88
C PRO A 131 -14.31 23.12 -9.30
N SER A 132 -13.70 23.99 -10.10
CA SER A 132 -14.12 24.19 -11.49
C SER A 132 -13.94 22.93 -12.32
N GLY A 133 -14.92 22.58 -13.16
CA GLY A 133 -14.83 21.44 -14.08
C GLY A 133 -15.67 20.22 -13.68
N PHE A 134 -16.18 20.20 -12.45
CA PHE A 134 -17.02 19.11 -11.97
C PHE A 134 -18.50 19.34 -12.30
N SER A 135 -19.20 18.30 -12.73
CA SER A 135 -20.65 18.33 -12.96
C SER A 135 -21.43 17.40 -12.04
N GLY A 136 -20.77 16.43 -11.41
CA GLY A 136 -21.36 15.44 -10.51
C GLY A 136 -21.43 15.87 -9.05
N ASP A 137 -21.64 14.87 -8.20
CA ASP A 137 -21.84 14.97 -6.77
C ASP A 137 -20.51 14.95 -6.01
N LEU A 138 -20.54 15.38 -4.75
CA LEU A 138 -19.50 15.04 -3.78
C LEU A 138 -19.83 13.68 -3.19
N VAL A 139 -18.95 12.70 -3.33
CA VAL A 139 -19.09 11.37 -2.74
C VAL A 139 -18.02 11.18 -1.68
N ILE A 140 -18.43 11.06 -0.42
CA ILE A 140 -17.56 10.78 0.71
C ILE A 140 -17.61 9.29 1.02
N LEU A 141 -16.46 8.65 0.89
CA LEU A 141 -16.22 7.25 1.21
C LEU A 141 -15.50 7.18 2.55
N GLU A 142 -16.25 6.87 3.59
CA GLU A 142 -15.72 6.73 4.93
C GLU A 142 -15.14 5.33 5.15
N VAL A 143 -13.86 5.26 5.53
CA VAL A 143 -13.20 4.01 5.93
C VAL A 143 -13.03 3.99 7.45
N ALA A 144 -13.12 2.80 8.04
CA ALA A 144 -13.05 2.59 9.48
C ALA A 144 -11.80 1.83 9.89
N ASP A 145 -11.40 1.94 11.16
CA ASP A 145 -10.39 1.04 11.73
C ASP A 145 -10.97 -0.39 11.80
N GLY A 146 -10.19 -1.42 11.46
CA GLY A 146 -10.69 -2.70 10.93
C GLY A 146 -11.56 -3.57 11.87
N GLY A 147 -11.80 -3.14 13.11
CA GLY A 147 -12.62 -3.86 14.09
C GLY A 147 -14.14 -3.77 13.88
N ASN A 148 -14.59 -3.12 12.80
CA ASN A 148 -15.99 -2.78 12.58
C ASN A 148 -16.67 -3.57 11.45
N TYR A 149 -16.06 -4.66 11.00
CA TYR A 149 -16.64 -5.57 10.02
C TYR A 149 -16.55 -7.03 10.49
N ASP A 150 -17.53 -7.86 10.15
CA ASP A 150 -17.42 -9.31 10.29
C ASP A 150 -16.72 -9.95 9.08
N ASP A 151 -16.43 -11.25 9.15
CA ASP A 151 -15.77 -12.02 8.08
C ASP A 151 -16.54 -11.99 6.74
N ASP A 152 -17.84 -11.66 6.78
CA ASP A 152 -18.72 -11.53 5.61
C ASP A 152 -18.76 -10.08 5.07
N GLY A 153 -18.01 -9.15 5.68
CA GLY A 153 -17.91 -7.75 5.28
C GLY A 153 -19.10 -6.88 5.70
N ASN A 154 -19.93 -7.32 6.64
CA ASN A 154 -21.02 -6.51 7.20
C ASN A 154 -20.52 -5.63 8.34
N TRP A 155 -21.06 -4.43 8.45
CA TRP A 155 -20.70 -3.49 9.52
C TRP A 155 -21.16 -3.99 10.90
N THR A 156 -20.24 -4.08 11.86
CA THR A 156 -20.46 -4.62 13.22
C THR A 156 -20.46 -3.58 14.34
N GLY A 157 -20.10 -2.31 14.07
CA GLY A 157 -20.41 -1.18 14.97
C GLY A 157 -19.40 -0.02 15.01
N GLY A 158 -19.85 1.14 15.53
CA GLY A 158 -19.04 2.24 16.12
C GLY A 158 -18.14 3.10 15.21
N GLY A 159 -18.12 4.43 15.44
CA GLY A 159 -17.04 5.31 14.97
C GLY A 159 -17.14 5.80 13.53
N THR A 160 -18.35 5.90 12.98
CA THR A 160 -18.56 6.72 11.77
C THR A 160 -18.80 8.18 12.15
N TYR A 161 -18.36 9.13 11.35
CA TYR A 161 -18.42 10.56 11.70
C TYR A 161 -19.22 11.37 10.68
N PHE A 162 -19.29 10.92 9.43
CA PHE A 162 -20.06 11.63 8.42
C PHE A 162 -21.55 11.25 8.51
N GLN A 163 -22.43 12.25 8.40
CA GLN A 163 -23.86 11.99 8.27
C GLN A 163 -24.10 11.21 6.98
N GLN A 164 -24.65 10.01 7.13
CA GLN A 164 -24.86 9.09 6.02
C GLN A 164 -26.06 9.56 5.19
N ASN A 165 -25.83 9.78 3.90
CA ASN A 165 -26.82 10.34 2.98
C ASN A 165 -26.67 9.70 1.60
N THR A 166 -27.77 9.16 1.07
CA THR A 166 -27.80 8.52 -0.26
C THR A 166 -28.22 9.47 -1.38
N GLY A 167 -28.40 10.76 -1.11
CA GLY A 167 -28.75 11.77 -2.11
C GLY A 167 -30.24 11.85 -2.47
N ASN A 168 -31.12 11.28 -1.65
CA ASN A 168 -32.56 11.34 -1.90
C ASN A 168 -33.19 12.67 -1.47
N GLY A 169 -33.00 13.73 -2.27
CA GLY A 169 -33.92 14.86 -2.34
C GLY A 169 -33.68 16.06 -1.42
N ASP A 170 -32.49 16.19 -0.82
CA ASP A 170 -32.11 17.39 -0.05
C ASP A 170 -31.59 18.55 -0.91
N GLY A 171 -31.22 18.28 -2.17
CA GLY A 171 -30.69 19.26 -3.12
C GLY A 171 -29.22 19.65 -2.87
N ASN A 172 -28.54 18.98 -1.94
CA ASN A 172 -27.16 19.30 -1.56
C ASN A 172 -26.10 18.57 -2.41
N ASN A 173 -26.47 17.50 -3.13
CA ASN A 173 -25.56 16.72 -3.98
C ASN A 173 -24.29 16.24 -3.25
N VAL A 174 -24.42 15.93 -1.96
CA VAL A 174 -23.40 15.31 -1.12
C VAL A 174 -23.89 13.94 -0.69
N ARG A 175 -23.15 12.90 -1.02
CA ARG A 175 -23.45 11.50 -0.68
C ARG A 175 -22.34 10.96 0.20
N THR A 176 -22.70 10.19 1.20
CA THR A 176 -21.75 9.62 2.16
C THR A 176 -22.06 8.14 2.31
N TYR A 177 -21.01 7.33 2.21
CA TYR A 177 -21.07 5.88 2.37
C TYR A 177 -19.93 5.39 3.26
N VAL A 178 -20.17 4.28 3.95
CA VAL A 178 -19.14 3.55 4.68
C VAL A 178 -18.62 2.41 3.81
N VAL A 179 -17.30 2.29 3.68
CA VAL A 179 -16.62 1.39 2.75
C VAL A 179 -15.91 0.27 3.49
N SER A 180 -16.14 -0.97 3.06
CA SER A 180 -15.38 -2.12 3.55
C SER A 180 -14.08 -2.27 2.77
N HIS A 181 -12.99 -2.60 3.44
CA HIS A 181 -11.74 -2.97 2.78
C HIS A 181 -11.88 -4.18 1.84
N MET A 182 -12.92 -4.99 2.04
CA MET A 182 -13.25 -6.13 1.16
C MET A 182 -13.75 -5.68 -0.21
N ASP A 183 -14.33 -4.49 -0.33
CA ASP A 183 -14.89 -4.02 -1.60
C ASP A 183 -13.82 -3.52 -2.59
N VAL A 184 -12.58 -3.34 -2.14
CA VAL A 184 -11.46 -2.80 -2.92
C VAL A 184 -10.25 -3.74 -2.96
N ARG A 185 -10.51 -5.04 -2.80
CA ARG A 185 -9.49 -6.09 -2.92
C ARG A 185 -10.06 -7.37 -3.52
N GLU A 186 -9.21 -8.15 -4.16
CA GLU A 186 -9.58 -9.43 -4.77
C GLU A 186 -8.43 -10.44 -4.67
N ASN A 187 -8.73 -11.72 -4.52
CA ASN A 187 -7.71 -12.77 -4.64
C ASN A 187 -7.54 -13.11 -6.11
N ARG A 188 -6.29 -13.09 -6.61
CA ARG A 188 -5.96 -13.36 -8.02
C ARG A 188 -4.96 -14.49 -8.16
N ASN A 189 -5.07 -15.27 -9.24
CA ASN A 189 -4.11 -16.31 -9.61
C ASN A 189 -3.39 -15.90 -10.90
N ASN A 190 -2.06 -15.85 -10.89
CA ASN A 190 -1.27 -15.46 -12.07
C ASN A 190 -0.76 -16.65 -12.91
N GLY A 191 -1.32 -17.84 -12.70
CA GLY A 191 -0.90 -19.09 -13.31
C GLY A 191 0.25 -19.79 -12.59
N VAL A 192 0.91 -19.12 -11.65
CA VAL A 192 1.99 -19.69 -10.82
C VAL A 192 1.55 -19.84 -9.37
N MET A 193 0.83 -18.86 -8.83
CA MET A 193 0.35 -18.87 -7.45
C MET A 193 -0.86 -17.97 -7.22
N ASP A 194 -1.55 -18.21 -6.10
CA ASP A 194 -2.59 -17.32 -5.58
C ASP A 194 -2.00 -16.17 -4.77
N SER A 195 -2.43 -14.96 -5.10
CA SER A 195 -2.08 -13.72 -4.40
C SER A 195 -3.33 -13.15 -3.75
N VAL A 196 -3.20 -12.73 -2.50
CA VAL A 196 -4.30 -12.20 -1.70
C VAL A 196 -4.35 -10.69 -1.78
N ALA A 197 -5.55 -10.15 -1.60
CA ALA A 197 -5.77 -8.71 -1.47
C ALA A 197 -5.22 -7.86 -2.63
N MET A 198 -5.19 -8.40 -3.85
CA MET A 198 -4.79 -7.70 -5.07
C MET A 198 -5.83 -6.66 -5.48
N VAL A 199 -5.45 -5.75 -6.38
CA VAL A 199 -6.36 -4.72 -6.90
C VAL A 199 -7.56 -5.42 -7.57
N PRO A 200 -8.80 -4.91 -7.40
CA PRO A 200 -9.97 -5.55 -8.00
C PRO A 200 -9.84 -5.69 -9.52
N SER A 201 -10.43 -6.73 -10.10
CA SER A 201 -10.64 -6.89 -11.55
C SER A 201 -11.50 -5.77 -12.13
N GLU A 202 -11.56 -5.67 -13.47
CA GLU A 202 -12.46 -4.72 -14.16
C GLU A 202 -13.91 -4.92 -13.68
N SER A 203 -14.32 -6.19 -13.48
CA SER A 203 -15.62 -6.52 -12.90
C SER A 203 -15.74 -6.05 -11.44
N GLY A 204 -14.73 -6.33 -10.61
CA GLY A 204 -14.69 -5.96 -9.20
C GLY A 204 -14.81 -4.45 -8.99
N ILE A 205 -14.02 -3.65 -9.71
CA ILE A 205 -14.07 -2.18 -9.60
C ILE A 205 -15.39 -1.60 -10.14
N ASN A 206 -15.95 -2.18 -11.21
CA ASN A 206 -17.25 -1.77 -11.73
C ASN A 206 -18.37 -2.05 -10.73
N ASN A 207 -18.31 -3.19 -10.03
CA ASN A 207 -19.23 -3.50 -8.94
C ASN A 207 -19.06 -2.55 -7.76
N PHE A 208 -17.82 -2.19 -7.40
CA PHE A 208 -17.55 -1.17 -6.38
C PHE A 208 -18.19 0.18 -6.74
N MET A 209 -17.92 0.70 -7.94
CA MET A 209 -18.51 1.97 -8.39
C MET A 209 -20.04 1.92 -8.44
N ALA A 210 -20.62 0.82 -8.93
CA ALA A 210 -22.06 0.63 -8.95
C ALA A 210 -22.67 0.55 -7.54
N LYS A 211 -22.00 -0.17 -6.62
CA LYS A 211 -22.42 -0.31 -5.21
C LYS A 211 -22.50 1.05 -4.54
N TYR A 212 -21.57 1.96 -4.82
CA TYR A 212 -21.52 3.30 -4.21
C TYR A 212 -22.10 4.41 -5.10
N ASN A 213 -22.65 4.06 -6.27
CA ASN A 213 -23.20 5.00 -7.26
C ASN A 213 -22.21 6.11 -7.67
N ILE A 214 -20.95 5.75 -7.88
CA ILE A 214 -19.85 6.66 -8.23
C ILE A 214 -19.70 6.75 -9.75
N ASP A 215 -19.63 7.98 -10.27
CA ASP A 215 -19.04 8.27 -11.57
C ASP A 215 -17.71 9.02 -11.37
N PRO A 216 -16.56 8.33 -11.43
CA PRO A 216 -15.27 8.91 -11.09
C PRO A 216 -14.79 9.96 -12.11
N THR A 217 -15.50 10.14 -13.24
CA THR A 217 -15.18 11.16 -14.25
C THR A 217 -15.90 12.48 -14.01
N SER A 218 -17.00 12.47 -13.25
CA SER A 218 -17.83 13.65 -13.02
C SER A 218 -18.02 14.00 -11.54
N ASP A 219 -17.99 13.00 -10.65
CA ASP A 219 -18.04 13.15 -9.20
C ASP A 219 -16.68 13.54 -8.63
N MET A 220 -16.69 14.24 -7.50
CA MET A 220 -15.53 14.34 -6.61
C MET A 220 -15.65 13.24 -5.56
N VAL A 221 -14.71 12.30 -5.55
CA VAL A 221 -14.67 11.20 -4.57
C VAL A 221 -13.64 11.54 -3.49
N VAL A 222 -14.11 11.74 -2.27
CA VAL A 222 -13.28 11.95 -1.08
C VAL A 222 -13.25 10.68 -0.26
N VAL A 223 -12.09 10.10 -0.04
CA VAL A 223 -11.94 9.00 0.92
C VAL A 223 -11.50 9.58 2.27
N ALA A 224 -12.18 9.23 3.35
CA ALA A 224 -11.91 9.81 4.66
C ALA A 224 -11.89 8.73 5.74
N MET A 225 -10.90 8.80 6.63
CA MET A 225 -10.92 7.99 7.85
C MET A 225 -12.00 8.56 8.79
N GLY A 226 -12.95 7.74 9.21
CA GLY A 226 -13.89 8.12 10.27
C GLY A 226 -13.14 8.39 11.57
N LYS A 227 -12.69 7.30 12.21
CA LYS A 227 -11.68 7.35 13.26
C LYS A 227 -10.29 7.26 12.66
N GLY A 228 -9.37 8.14 13.08
CA GLY A 228 -7.97 8.09 12.66
C GLY A 228 -7.29 6.81 13.18
N GLY A 229 -6.53 6.16 12.32
CA GLY A 229 -5.80 4.93 12.64
C GLY A 229 -4.86 4.54 11.51
N GLY A 230 -3.83 3.75 11.83
CA GLY A 230 -2.89 3.25 10.81
C GLY A 230 -3.60 2.46 9.73
N PHE A 231 -4.42 1.47 10.12
CA PHE A 231 -5.15 0.62 9.17
C PHE A 231 -6.24 1.39 8.40
N ALA A 232 -6.92 2.34 9.04
CA ALA A 232 -7.86 3.24 8.35
C ALA A 232 -7.16 4.08 7.25
N ASN A 233 -5.94 4.58 7.52
CA ASN A 233 -5.15 5.32 6.53
C ASN A 233 -4.73 4.41 5.36
N MET A 234 -4.35 3.15 5.65
CA MET A 234 -4.04 2.15 4.62
C MET A 234 -5.25 1.89 3.70
N GLN A 235 -6.45 1.74 4.27
CA GLN A 235 -7.68 1.57 3.49
C GLN A 235 -8.00 2.79 2.64
N MET A 236 -7.81 3.99 3.18
CA MET A 236 -7.99 5.24 2.44
C MET A 236 -7.13 5.25 1.17
N GLY A 237 -5.85 4.93 1.31
CA GLY A 237 -4.95 4.80 0.17
C GLY A 237 -5.30 3.62 -0.75
N ARG A 238 -5.86 2.52 -0.22
CA ARG A 238 -6.30 1.37 -1.03
C ARG A 238 -7.44 1.72 -1.97
N VAL A 239 -8.44 2.45 -1.48
CA VAL A 239 -9.56 2.94 -2.31
C VAL A 239 -9.03 3.89 -3.39
N TRP A 240 -8.13 4.81 -3.02
CA TRP A 240 -7.50 5.72 -3.99
C TRP A 240 -6.73 4.94 -5.07
N TYR A 241 -5.90 3.98 -4.68
CA TYR A 241 -5.10 3.15 -5.59
C TYR A 241 -5.99 2.37 -6.55
N ALA A 242 -7.05 1.71 -6.07
CA ALA A 242 -7.96 0.95 -6.91
C ALA A 242 -8.64 1.82 -7.97
N LEU A 243 -9.14 3.00 -7.60
CA LEU A 243 -9.75 3.94 -8.54
C LEU A 243 -8.73 4.47 -9.56
N ARG A 244 -7.54 4.89 -9.12
CA ARG A 244 -6.47 5.37 -10.02
C ARG A 244 -5.96 4.29 -10.95
N TYR A 245 -5.83 3.05 -10.47
CA TYR A 245 -5.42 1.91 -11.28
C TYR A 245 -6.40 1.70 -12.44
N TRP A 246 -7.69 1.88 -12.21
CA TRP A 246 -8.71 1.77 -13.25
C TRP A 246 -9.00 3.08 -13.99
N GLY A 247 -8.08 4.06 -13.95
CA GLY A 247 -8.16 5.23 -14.82
C GLY A 247 -9.02 6.38 -14.29
N ALA A 248 -9.43 6.36 -13.01
CA ALA A 248 -10.07 7.52 -12.41
C ALA A 248 -9.11 8.75 -12.44
N PRO A 249 -9.57 9.92 -12.93
CA PRO A 249 -8.76 11.12 -13.00
C PRO A 249 -8.32 11.61 -11.61
N ALA A 250 -7.10 12.11 -11.50
CA ALA A 250 -6.49 12.44 -10.20
C ALA A 250 -7.18 13.68 -9.61
N GLU A 251 -7.60 14.57 -10.50
CA GLU A 251 -8.41 15.73 -10.18
C GLU A 251 -9.71 15.39 -9.48
N ASN A 252 -10.31 14.22 -9.74
CA ASN A 252 -11.57 13.79 -9.16
C ASN A 252 -11.45 13.01 -7.85
N LEU A 253 -10.22 12.75 -7.37
CA LEU A 253 -10.00 11.98 -6.16
C LEU A 253 -9.31 12.83 -5.10
N ALA A 254 -9.83 12.75 -3.87
CA ALA A 254 -9.24 13.38 -2.72
C ALA A 254 -9.27 12.45 -1.49
N MET A 255 -8.43 12.76 -0.52
CA MET A 255 -8.25 12.05 0.74
C MET A 255 -8.21 13.06 1.87
N LEU A 256 -9.02 12.88 2.91
CA LEU A 256 -8.98 13.75 4.08
C LEU A 256 -7.70 13.48 4.89
N ASN A 257 -6.88 14.52 5.11
CA ASN A 257 -5.65 14.40 5.88
C ASN A 257 -5.93 14.30 7.38
N GLY A 258 -5.96 13.08 7.91
CA GLY A 258 -6.25 12.79 9.32
C GLY A 258 -7.72 12.40 9.54
N GLY A 259 -7.99 11.75 10.67
CA GLY A 259 -9.32 11.23 11.00
C GLY A 259 -10.37 12.32 11.21
N ALA A 260 -11.57 12.11 10.68
CA ALA A 260 -12.72 12.98 10.90
C ALA A 260 -13.03 13.16 12.40
N GLN A 261 -12.85 12.11 13.21
CA GLN A 261 -12.89 12.15 14.66
C GLN A 261 -12.01 13.23 15.27
N TYR A 262 -10.76 13.30 14.81
CA TYR A 262 -9.77 14.25 15.32
C TYR A 262 -10.19 15.66 14.93
N HIS A 263 -10.51 15.89 13.66
CA HIS A 263 -10.91 17.21 13.16
C HIS A 263 -12.20 17.72 13.80
N ALA A 264 -13.17 16.85 14.05
CA ALA A 264 -14.37 17.18 14.81
C ALA A 264 -14.04 17.65 16.23
N SER A 265 -13.08 16.99 16.89
CA SER A 265 -12.62 17.37 18.23
C SER A 265 -11.89 18.71 18.27
N GLN A 266 -11.21 19.09 17.17
CA GLN A 266 -10.55 20.39 17.03
C GLN A 266 -11.52 21.51 16.60
N GLY A 267 -12.67 21.15 16.03
CA GLY A 267 -13.67 22.09 15.52
C GLY A 267 -13.50 22.48 14.05
N ASP A 268 -12.53 21.88 13.36
CA ASP A 268 -12.18 22.20 11.97
C ASP A 268 -13.06 21.45 10.94
N LEU A 269 -13.81 20.44 11.41
CA LEU A 269 -14.85 19.73 10.67
C LEU A 269 -16.12 19.74 11.52
N SER A 270 -16.82 20.87 11.55
CA SER A 270 -17.90 21.12 12.52
C SER A 270 -19.23 20.46 12.17
N SER A 271 -19.40 20.09 10.89
CA SER A 271 -20.61 19.45 10.38
C SER A 271 -20.70 17.95 10.69
N VAL A 272 -19.62 17.34 11.17
CA VAL A 272 -19.54 15.89 11.46
C VAL A 272 -19.60 15.59 12.96
N GLN A 273 -20.12 14.43 13.32
CA GLN A 273 -20.20 13.97 14.70
C GLN A 273 -20.23 12.45 14.74
N GLU A 274 -19.77 11.86 15.83
CA GLU A 274 -19.80 10.40 15.99
C GLU A 274 -21.24 9.88 15.89
N ASN A 275 -21.42 8.91 15.00
CA ASN A 275 -22.64 8.13 14.87
C ASN A 275 -22.46 6.77 15.57
N THR A 276 -23.22 6.60 16.65
CA THR A 276 -23.18 5.41 17.49
C THR A 276 -24.31 4.42 17.18
N ASP A 277 -25.16 4.68 16.17
CA ASP A 277 -26.28 3.82 15.79
C ASP A 277 -25.98 3.08 14.48
N PRO A 278 -25.58 1.78 14.56
CA PRO A 278 -25.26 0.98 13.37
C PRO A 278 -26.42 0.86 12.37
N SER A 279 -27.68 1.03 12.80
CA SER A 279 -28.85 0.91 11.92
C SER A 279 -28.99 2.08 10.93
N THR A 280 -28.27 3.18 11.18
CA THR A 280 -28.26 4.37 10.33
C THR A 280 -27.07 4.39 9.36
N VAL A 281 -26.19 3.40 9.44
CA VAL A 281 -25.00 3.29 8.60
C VAL A 281 -25.39 2.80 7.20
N VAL A 282 -24.91 3.53 6.19
CA VAL A 282 -25.15 3.21 4.78
C VAL A 282 -23.85 2.65 4.19
N THR A 283 -23.81 1.34 3.93
CA THR A 283 -22.63 0.66 3.37
C THR A 283 -22.64 0.57 1.83
N GLY A 284 -23.56 1.28 1.19
CA GLY A 284 -23.74 1.32 -0.26
C GLY A 284 -25.07 1.95 -0.67
N HIS A 285 -25.28 2.14 -1.97
CA HIS A 285 -26.51 2.67 -2.53
C HIS A 285 -27.63 1.63 -2.45
N TYR A 286 -28.38 1.64 -1.35
CA TYR A 286 -29.59 0.84 -1.21
C TYR A 286 -30.72 1.42 -2.06
N ASN A 287 -31.11 0.72 -3.13
CA ASN A 287 -32.34 1.03 -3.87
C ASN A 287 -33.51 0.16 -3.34
N PRO A 288 -34.45 0.72 -2.54
CA PRO A 288 -35.59 -0.04 -2.02
C PRO A 288 -36.55 -0.56 -3.11
N SER A 289 -36.45 -0.10 -4.37
CA SER A 289 -37.25 -0.65 -5.47
C SER A 289 -36.74 -2.00 -5.99
N ILE A 290 -35.62 -2.52 -5.47
CA ILE A 290 -34.95 -3.77 -5.91
C ILE A 290 -35.24 -4.96 -4.97
N ALA A 291 -35.97 -4.76 -3.88
CA ALA A 291 -36.32 -5.83 -2.93
C ALA A 291 -37.24 -6.94 -3.50
N ASP A 292 -37.71 -6.82 -4.75
CA ASP A 292 -38.60 -7.78 -5.45
C ASP A 292 -37.90 -8.61 -6.54
N GLY A 293 -36.57 -8.75 -6.48
CA GLY A 293 -35.85 -9.68 -7.38
C GLY A 293 -35.89 -9.33 -8.87
N SER A 294 -36.39 -8.14 -9.24
CA SER A 294 -36.15 -7.57 -10.56
C SER A 294 -34.76 -6.95 -10.55
N VAL A 295 -33.87 -7.49 -11.39
CA VAL A 295 -32.56 -6.89 -11.68
C VAL A 295 -32.83 -5.55 -12.34
N ALA A 296 -33.04 -4.51 -11.54
CA ALA A 296 -32.83 -3.17 -12.04
C ALA A 296 -31.34 -3.12 -12.34
N THR A 297 -31.01 -2.90 -13.60
CA THR A 297 -29.68 -2.49 -14.02
C THR A 297 -29.22 -1.44 -13.02
N ALA A 298 -28.19 -1.74 -12.23
CA ALA A 298 -27.43 -0.70 -11.56
C ALA A 298 -27.20 0.41 -12.59
N PRO A 299 -27.27 1.71 -12.23
CA PRO A 299 -26.80 2.73 -13.16
C PRO A 299 -25.44 2.25 -13.64
N THR A 300 -25.35 1.91 -14.92
CA THR A 300 -24.07 1.61 -15.54
C THR A 300 -23.24 2.85 -15.24
N PRO A 301 -22.05 2.74 -14.61
CA PRO A 301 -21.16 3.88 -14.50
C PRO A 301 -21.15 4.55 -15.88
N ALA A 302 -21.50 5.84 -15.93
CA ALA A 302 -21.77 6.50 -17.20
C ALA A 302 -20.50 6.56 -18.09
N ALA A 303 -19.34 6.29 -17.50
CA ALA A 303 -18.05 6.24 -18.15
C ALA A 303 -17.57 4.80 -18.35
N ASP A 304 -17.29 4.45 -19.60
CA ASP A 304 -16.23 3.49 -19.90
C ASP A 304 -14.93 4.13 -19.36
N LEU A 305 -14.46 3.67 -18.19
CA LEU A 305 -13.16 4.09 -17.68
C LEU A 305 -12.07 3.79 -18.72
N PRO A 306 -10.98 4.59 -18.75
CA PRO A 306 -9.80 4.21 -19.51
C PRO A 306 -9.33 2.80 -19.16
N GLU A 307 -8.54 2.22 -20.05
CA GLU A 307 -7.84 0.97 -19.77
C GLU A 307 -7.03 1.06 -18.46
N ALA A 308 -6.81 -0.08 -17.80
CA ALA A 308 -6.03 -0.15 -16.57
C ALA A 308 -4.67 0.55 -16.72
N ASN A 309 -4.34 1.40 -15.74
CA ASN A 309 -3.05 2.06 -15.57
C ASN A 309 -2.03 1.05 -15.03
N MET A 310 -1.65 0.09 -15.89
CA MET A 310 -0.69 -0.97 -15.56
C MET A 310 0.66 -0.43 -15.10
N ASP A 311 0.98 0.82 -15.42
CA ASP A 311 2.18 1.51 -14.97
C ASP A 311 2.16 1.88 -13.47
N LEU A 312 0.99 1.96 -12.84
CA LEU A 312 0.86 2.18 -11.38
C LEU A 312 1.25 0.94 -10.56
N MET A 313 1.30 -0.24 -11.18
CA MET A 313 1.68 -1.50 -10.55
C MET A 313 2.97 -2.04 -11.19
N ILE A 314 3.79 -2.76 -10.44
CA ILE A 314 4.79 -3.67 -11.01
C ILE A 314 4.38 -5.12 -10.70
N SER A 315 4.40 -5.99 -11.71
CA SER A 315 4.10 -7.41 -11.52
C SER A 315 5.26 -8.12 -10.82
N TYR A 316 4.98 -9.30 -10.26
CA TYR A 316 6.03 -10.18 -9.73
C TYR A 316 7.16 -10.40 -10.73
N GLU A 317 6.81 -10.80 -11.96
CA GLU A 317 7.79 -11.07 -13.02
C GLU A 317 8.65 -9.84 -13.31
N GLY A 318 8.01 -8.68 -13.43
CA GLY A 318 8.70 -7.42 -13.70
C GLY A 318 9.66 -7.06 -12.58
N LEU A 319 9.24 -7.20 -11.31
CA LEU A 319 10.09 -6.93 -10.17
C LEU A 319 11.25 -7.93 -10.09
N LEU A 320 10.98 -9.23 -10.22
CA LEU A 320 11.99 -10.29 -10.17
C LEU A 320 13.09 -10.07 -11.23
N LYS A 321 12.71 -9.86 -12.50
CA LYS A 321 13.67 -9.60 -13.57
C LYS A 321 14.44 -8.29 -13.36
N MET A 322 13.77 -7.26 -12.83
CA MET A 322 14.42 -5.99 -12.52
C MET A 322 15.50 -6.14 -11.44
N VAL A 323 15.24 -6.88 -10.36
CA VAL A 323 16.21 -7.02 -9.27
C VAL A 323 17.27 -8.10 -9.54
N ALA A 324 16.88 -9.24 -10.13
CA ALA A 324 17.77 -10.38 -10.33
C ALA A 324 18.59 -10.29 -11.63
N GLU A 325 18.03 -9.68 -12.68
CA GLU A 325 18.60 -9.68 -14.03
C GLU A 325 18.90 -8.26 -14.54
N SER A 326 18.48 -7.23 -13.80
CA SER A 326 18.56 -5.81 -14.22
C SER A 326 17.78 -5.50 -15.50
N GLU A 327 16.74 -6.28 -15.81
CA GLU A 327 15.85 -6.03 -16.96
C GLU A 327 14.67 -5.13 -16.58
N GLY A 328 14.21 -4.28 -17.50
CA GLY A 328 13.06 -3.40 -17.23
C GLY A 328 13.32 -2.28 -16.22
N VAL A 329 14.59 -2.05 -15.85
CA VAL A 329 15.01 -0.94 -14.98
C VAL A 329 14.60 0.41 -15.61
N PRO A 330 13.86 1.27 -14.88
CA PRO A 330 13.50 2.60 -15.37
C PRO A 330 14.75 3.41 -15.74
N SER A 331 14.64 4.30 -16.74
CA SER A 331 15.78 5.08 -17.24
C SER A 331 16.43 5.97 -16.18
N GLY A 332 15.65 6.47 -15.22
CA GLY A 332 16.12 7.25 -14.07
C GLY A 332 16.57 6.40 -12.88
N GLY A 333 16.59 5.08 -13.01
CA GLY A 333 16.79 4.15 -11.89
C GLY A 333 15.54 3.98 -11.03
N TYR A 334 15.70 3.31 -9.89
CA TYR A 334 14.60 3.05 -8.96
C TYR A 334 15.08 3.12 -7.52
N LEU A 335 14.15 3.48 -6.63
CA LEU A 335 14.23 3.22 -5.19
C LEU A 335 13.19 2.15 -4.87
N LEU A 336 13.62 1.02 -4.32
CA LEU A 336 12.71 -0.01 -3.83
C LEU A 336 12.51 0.19 -2.32
N TRP A 337 11.27 0.40 -1.89
CA TRP A 337 10.91 0.78 -0.53
C TRP A 337 10.06 -0.31 0.13
N ASP A 338 10.64 -0.95 1.15
CA ASP A 338 9.93 -1.86 2.04
C ASP A 338 9.32 -1.09 3.23
N ALA A 339 7.99 -1.03 3.28
CA ALA A 339 7.25 -0.30 4.30
C ALA A 339 6.97 -1.11 5.59
N ARG A 340 7.49 -2.35 5.69
CA ARG A 340 7.37 -3.21 6.87
C ARG A 340 8.24 -2.72 8.03
N SER A 341 8.08 -3.36 9.18
CA SER A 341 8.98 -3.17 10.32
C SER A 341 10.41 -3.58 9.98
N ALA A 342 11.36 -3.14 10.81
CA ALA A 342 12.75 -3.58 10.66
C ALA A 342 12.86 -5.09 10.90
N GLU A 343 12.14 -5.62 11.88
CA GLU A 343 12.14 -7.04 12.23
C GLU A 343 11.74 -7.93 11.06
N GLU A 344 10.70 -7.55 10.31
CA GLU A 344 10.29 -8.21 9.06
C GLU A 344 11.37 -8.09 7.98
N TYR A 345 11.88 -6.88 7.75
CA TYR A 345 12.90 -6.61 6.72
C TYR A 345 14.23 -7.35 6.94
N TYR A 346 14.65 -7.51 8.20
CA TYR A 346 15.86 -8.25 8.60
C TYR A 346 15.63 -9.76 8.75
N GLY A 347 14.41 -10.24 8.51
CA GLY A 347 14.02 -11.64 8.66
C GLY A 347 14.11 -12.17 10.10
N LEU A 348 13.94 -11.28 11.07
CA LEU A 348 14.01 -11.57 12.51
C LEU A 348 12.63 -11.89 13.09
N GLU A 349 11.56 -11.41 12.45
CA GLU A 349 10.23 -11.90 12.73
C GLU A 349 10.09 -13.32 12.16
N ASN A 350 9.57 -14.26 12.94
CA ASN A 350 9.48 -15.66 12.52
C ASN A 350 8.20 -16.25 13.09
N GLN A 351 7.08 -16.12 12.39
CA GLN A 351 5.79 -16.70 12.80
C GLN A 351 4.86 -16.86 11.59
N GLY A 352 4.56 -18.09 11.15
CA GLY A 352 3.25 -18.59 10.71
C GLY A 352 2.37 -17.76 9.76
N ARG A 353 2.93 -16.82 9.01
CA ARG A 353 2.21 -15.85 8.17
C ARG A 353 1.87 -16.37 6.77
N GLY A 354 2.13 -17.65 6.52
CA GLY A 354 1.73 -18.35 5.29
C GLY A 354 2.66 -18.09 4.10
N TYR A 355 3.91 -17.70 4.31
CA TYR A 355 4.97 -17.68 3.29
C TYR A 355 6.19 -18.49 3.74
N ALA A 356 6.99 -18.95 2.78
CA ALA A 356 8.08 -19.90 3.01
C ALA A 356 9.30 -19.28 3.72
N PHE A 357 9.57 -18.00 3.49
CA PHE A 357 10.73 -17.33 4.05
C PHE A 357 10.51 -15.84 4.31
N GLU A 358 11.27 -15.33 5.26
CA GLU A 358 11.41 -13.92 5.62
C GLU A 358 12.71 -13.31 5.10
N GLY A 359 12.83 -11.99 5.19
CA GLY A 359 13.93 -11.19 4.66
C GLY A 359 13.38 -10.00 3.87
N HIS A 360 14.08 -9.56 2.83
CA HIS A 360 13.58 -8.50 1.93
C HIS A 360 14.03 -8.71 0.48
N VAL A 361 13.35 -8.01 -0.44
CA VAL A 361 13.72 -7.98 -1.85
C VAL A 361 15.08 -7.31 -1.97
N ARG A 362 16.01 -7.91 -2.71
CA ARG A 362 17.36 -7.38 -2.87
C ARG A 362 17.30 -5.93 -3.36
N THR A 363 18.15 -5.09 -2.76
CA THR A 363 18.22 -3.63 -2.96
C THR A 363 17.08 -2.81 -2.38
N ALA A 364 16.08 -3.41 -1.73
CA ALA A 364 15.07 -2.65 -1.01
C ALA A 364 15.71 -1.93 0.19
N GLU A 365 15.31 -0.69 0.42
CA GLU A 365 15.60 0.08 1.62
C GLU A 365 14.36 0.10 2.53
N ASN A 366 14.56 0.16 3.85
CA ASN A 366 13.48 0.06 4.82
C ASN A 366 13.20 1.39 5.53
N LEU A 367 11.94 1.81 5.47
CA LEU A 367 11.38 2.84 6.34
C LEU A 367 9.93 2.46 6.66
N PRO A 368 9.63 2.08 7.91
CA PRO A 368 8.29 1.70 8.32
C PRO A 368 7.27 2.82 8.07
N TYR A 369 6.08 2.48 7.60
CA TYR A 369 5.02 3.45 7.23
C TYR A 369 4.66 4.44 8.35
N GLY A 370 4.73 4.02 9.61
CA GLY A 370 4.35 4.84 10.77
C GLY A 370 5.20 6.11 10.91
N GLU A 371 6.41 6.10 10.34
CA GLU A 371 7.34 7.23 10.32
C GLU A 371 6.86 8.41 9.44
N LEU A 372 5.77 8.22 8.69
CA LEU A 372 5.20 9.21 7.77
C LEU A 372 3.95 9.90 8.32
N LEU A 373 3.46 9.46 9.49
CA LEU A 373 2.20 9.91 10.07
C LEU A 373 2.41 10.58 11.43
N VAL A 374 1.47 11.42 11.82
CA VAL A 374 1.39 12.02 13.16
C VAL A 374 0.20 11.41 13.89
N ALA A 375 0.44 10.35 14.67
CA ALA A 375 -0.61 9.55 15.31
C ALA A 375 -1.54 10.41 16.20
N ASP A 376 -0.95 11.26 17.06
CA ASP A 376 -1.68 12.15 17.98
C ASP A 376 -2.51 13.23 17.27
N GLU A 377 -2.31 13.41 15.96
CA GLU A 377 -3.04 14.35 15.12
C GLU A 377 -3.95 13.62 14.12
N GLY A 378 -4.60 12.56 14.62
CA GLY A 378 -5.55 11.77 13.85
C GLY A 378 -4.92 10.97 12.71
N TYR A 379 -3.64 10.59 12.84
CA TYR A 379 -2.90 9.87 11.81
C TYR A 379 -2.80 10.64 10.47
N ARG A 380 -2.76 11.97 10.52
CA ARG A 380 -2.47 12.80 9.35
C ARG A 380 -1.03 12.57 8.85
N TYR A 381 -0.79 12.81 7.58
CA TYR A 381 0.55 12.80 7.01
C TYR A 381 1.42 13.94 7.56
N LEU A 382 2.73 13.71 7.63
CA LEU A 382 3.72 14.75 7.86
C LEU A 382 3.65 15.85 6.79
N SER A 383 4.25 17.01 7.10
CA SER A 383 4.41 18.08 6.11
C SER A 383 5.23 17.62 4.90
N LYS A 384 4.95 18.19 3.72
CA LYS A 384 5.66 17.86 2.47
C LYS A 384 7.20 17.91 2.61
N PRO A 385 7.83 18.94 3.23
CA PRO A 385 9.28 18.96 3.43
C PRO A 385 9.80 17.84 4.35
N ALA A 386 9.02 17.46 5.37
CA ALA A 386 9.39 16.37 6.27
C ALA A 386 9.31 15.01 5.56
N LEU A 387 8.29 14.79 4.72
CA LEU A 387 8.19 13.60 3.88
C LEU A 387 9.33 13.52 2.86
N GLN A 388 9.69 14.64 2.22
CA GLN A 388 10.84 14.68 1.31
C GLN A 388 12.12 14.30 2.06
N SER A 389 12.31 14.81 3.29
CA SER A 389 13.49 14.47 4.11
C SER A 389 13.55 12.99 4.47
N LYS A 390 12.39 12.34 4.72
CA LYS A 390 12.31 10.89 4.96
C LYS A 390 12.70 10.10 3.70
N LEU A 391 12.19 10.51 2.54
CA LEU A 391 12.51 9.89 1.26
C LEU A 391 14.00 10.05 0.87
N ASP A 392 14.57 11.24 1.07
CA ASP A 392 16.00 11.51 0.86
C ASP A 392 16.87 10.64 1.79
N GLY A 393 16.40 10.39 3.02
CA GLY A 393 17.05 9.52 3.99
C GLY A 393 17.13 8.06 3.55
N LEU A 394 16.24 7.61 2.67
CA LEU A 394 16.30 6.30 2.01
C LEU A 394 17.30 6.25 0.84
N GLY A 395 17.96 7.37 0.52
CA GLY A 395 18.88 7.46 -0.61
C GLY A 395 18.17 7.68 -1.95
N TYR A 396 16.95 8.23 -1.94
CA TYR A 396 16.27 8.64 -3.16
C TYR A 396 17.11 9.65 -3.96
N GLU A 397 17.22 9.42 -5.27
CA GLU A 397 17.81 10.35 -6.22
C GLU A 397 16.74 10.86 -7.20
N ASP A 398 16.77 12.16 -7.51
CA ASP A 398 15.79 12.77 -8.41
C ASP A 398 15.74 12.06 -9.77
N GLY A 399 14.53 11.73 -10.22
CA GLY A 399 14.28 11.02 -11.47
C GLY A 399 14.13 9.50 -11.30
N GLN A 400 14.48 8.96 -10.13
CA GLN A 400 14.17 7.56 -9.82
C GLN A 400 12.66 7.34 -9.70
N THR A 401 12.23 6.14 -10.12
CA THR A 401 10.89 5.62 -9.81
C THR A 401 10.91 4.95 -8.45
N VAL A 402 10.01 5.37 -7.56
CA VAL A 402 9.76 4.69 -6.29
C VAL A 402 8.91 3.45 -6.55
N ILE A 403 9.34 2.29 -6.06
CA ILE A 403 8.57 1.05 -6.06
C ILE A 403 8.37 0.68 -4.60
N THR A 404 7.12 0.59 -4.14
CA THR A 404 6.84 0.34 -2.72
C THR A 404 6.06 -0.96 -2.51
N TYR A 405 6.35 -1.64 -1.40
CA TYR A 405 5.65 -2.86 -0.98
C TYR A 405 5.65 -3.02 0.54
N CYS A 406 4.82 -3.95 1.04
CA CYS A 406 4.88 -4.41 2.44
C CYS A 406 4.56 -5.92 2.52
N VAL A 407 3.62 -6.34 3.38
CA VAL A 407 3.13 -7.74 3.42
C VAL A 407 2.06 -7.99 2.35
N THR A 408 0.98 -7.18 2.34
CA THR A 408 -0.17 -7.25 1.42
C THR A 408 -0.46 -5.92 0.73
N THR A 409 0.53 -5.02 0.68
CA THR A 409 0.46 -3.67 0.08
C THR A 409 -0.40 -2.65 0.83
N TYR A 410 -1.11 -3.01 1.90
CA TYR A 410 -1.86 -2.04 2.72
C TYR A 410 -0.97 -0.96 3.35
N ARG A 411 0.06 -1.35 4.11
CA ARG A 411 1.04 -0.39 4.68
C ARG A 411 1.74 0.43 3.58
N ALA A 412 1.99 -0.19 2.43
CA ALA A 412 2.60 0.46 1.28
C ALA A 412 1.71 1.51 0.61
N MET A 413 0.39 1.49 0.86
CA MET A 413 -0.48 2.58 0.45
C MET A 413 -0.01 3.91 1.06
N ILE A 414 0.41 3.93 2.32
CA ILE A 414 0.85 5.16 3.00
C ILE A 414 2.14 5.70 2.37
N THR A 415 3.14 4.84 2.15
CA THR A 415 4.40 5.22 1.52
C THR A 415 4.19 5.66 0.07
N GLY A 416 3.30 4.99 -0.67
CA GLY A 416 2.94 5.33 -2.04
C GLY A 416 2.14 6.62 -2.18
N ILE A 417 1.23 6.93 -1.25
CA ILE A 417 0.56 8.24 -1.19
C ILE A 417 1.60 9.33 -0.87
N ALA A 418 2.49 9.10 0.09
CA ALA A 418 3.55 10.07 0.41
C ALA A 418 4.46 10.35 -0.81
N SER A 419 4.97 9.33 -1.50
CA SER A 419 5.85 9.54 -2.65
C SER A 419 5.09 10.04 -3.89
N GLY A 420 3.95 9.43 -4.21
CA GLY A 420 3.26 9.60 -5.49
C GLY A 420 2.20 10.69 -5.53
N VAL A 421 1.64 11.09 -4.38
CA VAL A 421 0.57 12.12 -4.29
C VAL A 421 1.03 13.37 -3.56
N VAL A 422 1.86 13.22 -2.52
CA VAL A 422 2.36 14.37 -1.78
C VAL A 422 3.62 14.94 -2.41
N LEU A 423 4.59 14.08 -2.73
CA LEU A 423 5.89 14.48 -3.26
C LEU A 423 5.95 14.52 -4.79
N GLY A 424 4.93 14.02 -5.51
CA GLY A 424 4.91 14.02 -6.98
C GLY A 424 6.00 13.16 -7.63
N LYS A 425 6.51 12.14 -6.92
CA LYS A 425 7.53 11.25 -7.46
C LYS A 425 6.89 10.13 -8.28
N PRO A 426 7.50 9.71 -9.42
CA PRO A 426 7.04 8.53 -10.15
C PRO A 426 6.98 7.34 -9.19
N THR A 427 5.81 6.74 -9.00
CA THR A 427 5.58 5.73 -7.96
C THR A 427 4.82 4.54 -8.53
N ARG A 428 5.25 3.32 -8.17
CA ARG A 428 4.58 2.06 -8.51
C ARG A 428 4.40 1.21 -7.27
N PHE A 429 3.32 0.42 -7.24
CA PHE A 429 3.06 -0.54 -6.17
C PHE A 429 3.41 -1.95 -6.63
N TYR A 430 4.15 -2.70 -5.82
CA TYR A 430 4.23 -4.14 -5.99
C TYR A 430 3.10 -4.78 -5.18
N ASP A 431 1.95 -4.98 -5.84
CA ASP A 431 0.68 -5.25 -5.15
C ASP A 431 0.60 -6.65 -4.51
N GLY A 432 1.28 -7.64 -5.08
CA GLY A 432 1.41 -8.97 -4.47
C GLY A 432 2.28 -8.98 -3.21
N ALA A 433 3.16 -7.99 -3.08
CA ALA A 433 3.97 -7.72 -1.91
C ALA A 433 4.71 -8.96 -1.34
N TRP A 434 5.10 -8.92 -0.07
CA TRP A 434 5.87 -10.00 0.54
C TRP A 434 5.10 -11.31 0.62
N MET A 435 3.77 -11.28 0.77
CA MET A 435 2.94 -12.49 0.72
C MET A 435 3.14 -13.28 -0.57
N GLN A 436 3.23 -12.59 -1.70
CA GLN A 436 3.52 -13.23 -2.97
C GLN A 436 5.00 -13.61 -3.05
N TRP A 437 5.90 -12.66 -2.79
CA TRP A 437 7.35 -12.85 -2.91
C TRP A 437 7.89 -14.00 -2.05
N GLY A 438 7.53 -14.02 -0.76
CA GLY A 438 8.00 -14.99 0.23
C GLY A 438 7.48 -16.41 0.00
N LYS A 439 6.42 -16.59 -0.80
CA LYS A 439 5.94 -17.93 -1.23
C LYS A 439 6.71 -18.48 -2.42
N MET A 440 7.39 -17.63 -3.18
CA MET A 440 8.07 -18.00 -4.42
C MET A 440 9.43 -18.63 -4.14
N ALA A 441 9.41 -19.81 -3.50
CA ALA A 441 10.60 -20.50 -3.04
C ALA A 441 10.64 -21.98 -3.43
N TYR A 442 11.85 -22.55 -3.46
CA TYR A 442 12.01 -24.01 -3.40
C TYR A 442 11.92 -24.45 -1.94
N HIS A 443 10.72 -24.40 -1.36
CA HIS A 443 10.44 -24.74 0.02
C HIS A 443 9.39 -25.84 0.09
N GLN A 444 9.57 -26.78 1.03
CA GLN A 444 8.65 -27.89 1.24
C GLN A 444 7.66 -27.51 2.34
N ASN A 445 6.37 -27.45 1.99
CA ASN A 445 5.28 -27.18 2.94
C ASN A 445 5.07 -28.33 3.94
N LYS A 446 4.19 -28.12 4.91
CA LYS A 446 3.87 -29.12 5.96
C LYS A 446 3.37 -30.45 5.41
N GLU A 447 2.74 -30.45 4.24
CA GLU A 447 2.25 -31.63 3.55
C GLU A 447 3.34 -32.38 2.76
N GLY A 448 4.57 -31.86 2.75
CA GLY A 448 5.70 -32.46 2.05
C GLY A 448 5.76 -32.11 0.56
N THR A 449 5.00 -31.11 0.11
CA THR A 449 4.98 -30.63 -1.28
C THR A 449 5.87 -29.40 -1.42
N TYR A 450 6.62 -29.30 -2.52
CA TYR A 450 7.39 -28.10 -2.81
C TYR A 450 6.54 -27.03 -3.51
N ASN A 451 6.63 -25.77 -3.08
CA ASN A 451 5.90 -24.66 -3.71
C ASN A 451 6.30 -24.46 -5.18
N LEU A 452 7.60 -24.55 -5.47
CA LEU A 452 8.16 -24.45 -6.81
C LEU A 452 9.18 -25.56 -7.06
N ALA A 453 9.50 -25.84 -8.32
CA ALA A 453 10.66 -26.66 -8.67
C ALA A 453 11.97 -25.92 -8.35
N SER A 454 13.04 -26.67 -8.05
CA SER A 454 14.34 -26.08 -7.68
C SER A 454 14.99 -25.26 -8.80
N ASP A 455 14.67 -25.56 -10.06
CA ASP A 455 15.09 -24.85 -11.26
C ASP A 455 14.00 -23.93 -11.83
N SER A 456 12.93 -23.66 -11.08
CA SER A 456 11.88 -22.73 -11.49
C SER A 456 12.46 -21.33 -11.73
N PRO A 457 12.19 -20.69 -12.88
CA PRO A 457 12.62 -19.31 -13.15
C PRO A 457 11.88 -18.29 -12.27
N TRP A 458 10.86 -18.74 -11.54
CA TRP A 458 10.04 -17.90 -10.70
C TRP A 458 10.50 -17.86 -9.24
N ARG A 459 11.69 -18.38 -8.91
CA ARG A 459 12.19 -18.38 -7.53
C ARG A 459 12.69 -16.99 -7.10
N ALA A 460 12.22 -16.54 -5.95
CA ALA A 460 12.66 -15.34 -5.25
C ALA A 460 13.64 -15.64 -4.11
N ASP A 461 13.74 -16.89 -3.64
CA ASP A 461 14.66 -17.35 -2.60
C ASP A 461 16.09 -17.58 -3.10
N ILE A 462 16.55 -16.74 -4.03
CA ILE A 462 17.89 -16.77 -4.61
C ILE A 462 18.67 -15.50 -4.24
N PRO A 463 20.01 -15.55 -4.13
CA PRO A 463 20.83 -14.39 -3.74
C PRO A 463 20.68 -13.19 -4.68
N GLU A 464 20.35 -13.43 -5.94
CA GLU A 464 20.08 -12.41 -6.96
C GLU A 464 18.80 -11.62 -6.68
N ALA A 465 17.83 -12.23 -6.00
CA ALA A 465 16.49 -11.67 -5.81
C ALA A 465 16.23 -11.21 -4.36
N SER A 466 16.77 -11.89 -3.35
CA SER A 466 16.46 -11.60 -1.93
C SER A 466 17.70 -11.50 -1.05
N ARG A 467 17.53 -10.90 0.14
CA ARG A 467 18.55 -10.82 1.20
C ARG A 467 17.98 -11.17 2.57
N TRP A 468 18.87 -11.64 3.43
CA TRP A 468 18.58 -12.10 4.80
C TRP A 468 17.43 -13.11 4.87
N ILE A 469 17.51 -14.09 3.97
CA ILE A 469 16.54 -15.19 3.89
C ILE A 469 16.56 -15.97 5.21
N ASN A 470 15.41 -16.04 5.86
CA ASN A 470 15.16 -16.89 7.01
C ASN A 470 13.91 -17.73 6.73
N TYR A 471 14.07 -19.04 6.55
CA TYR A 471 12.94 -19.93 6.26
C TYR A 471 12.08 -20.14 7.52
N ASP A 472 10.77 -20.12 7.35
CA ASP A 472 9.82 -20.47 8.40
C ASP A 472 9.59 -21.99 8.37
N PRO A 473 10.13 -22.74 9.36
CA PRO A 473 9.98 -24.20 9.40
C PRO A 473 8.53 -24.64 9.65
N ASP A 474 7.68 -23.73 10.11
CA ASP A 474 6.26 -23.94 10.42
C ASP A 474 5.35 -23.24 9.40
N ALA A 475 5.85 -22.83 8.24
CA ALA A 475 5.03 -22.27 7.17
C ALA A 475 3.98 -23.30 6.69
N ASP A 476 2.70 -22.97 6.85
CA ASP A 476 1.62 -23.59 6.08
C ASP A 476 1.35 -22.71 4.86
N ASP A 477 2.25 -22.80 3.89
CA ASP A 477 2.24 -22.05 2.63
C ASP A 477 1.57 -22.83 1.49
N SER A 478 0.79 -23.86 1.83
CA SER A 478 0.21 -24.91 0.96
C SER A 478 -0.79 -24.44 -0.10
N GLY A 479 -0.84 -23.15 -0.41
CA GLY A 479 -1.82 -22.55 -1.33
C GLY A 479 -3.23 -22.46 -0.74
N GLY A 480 -3.44 -22.97 0.47
CA GLY A 480 -4.66 -22.77 1.23
C GLY A 480 -4.74 -21.34 1.74
N SER A 481 -5.83 -20.65 1.39
CA SER A 481 -6.36 -19.51 2.13
C SER A 481 -6.69 -19.94 3.57
N SER A 482 -5.70 -20.24 4.41
CA SER A 482 -5.91 -20.12 5.84
C SER A 482 -6.11 -18.63 6.07
N GLY A 483 -7.36 -18.24 6.32
CA GLY A 483 -7.75 -16.89 6.70
C GLY A 483 -7.11 -16.49 8.02
N GLY A 484 -5.79 -16.33 8.00
CA GLY A 484 -5.10 -15.53 8.98
C GLY A 484 -5.65 -14.13 8.80
N ASP A 485 -6.39 -13.68 9.82
CA ASP A 485 -6.72 -12.28 10.06
C ASP A 485 -5.64 -11.39 9.46
N ASP A 486 -6.07 -10.33 8.78
CA ASP A 486 -5.24 -9.23 8.33
C ASP A 486 -4.38 -8.76 9.52
N GLY A 487 -3.23 -9.41 9.77
CA GLY A 487 -2.30 -9.20 10.88
C GLY A 487 -1.62 -7.84 10.83
N ASP A 488 -2.17 -6.94 10.02
CA ASP A 488 -2.10 -5.50 10.12
C ASP A 488 -3.00 -4.94 11.24
N VAL A 489 -3.51 -5.78 12.17
CA VAL A 489 -3.92 -5.30 13.49
C VAL A 489 -2.71 -4.60 14.09
N ALA A 490 -2.84 -3.28 14.24
CA ALA A 490 -1.84 -2.43 14.87
C ALA A 490 -1.20 -3.16 16.06
N VAL A 491 0.14 -3.17 16.11
CA VAL A 491 0.86 -3.56 17.32
C VAL A 491 0.14 -2.91 18.49
N PRO A 492 -0.37 -3.67 19.48
CA PRO A 492 -1.26 -3.12 20.47
C PRO A 492 -0.57 -1.96 21.18
N GLU A 493 -1.20 -0.78 21.11
CA GLU A 493 -0.81 0.39 21.87
C GLU A 493 -0.70 -0.04 23.33
N GLN A 494 0.52 -0.09 23.87
CA GLN A 494 0.70 -0.10 25.31
C GLN A 494 0.23 1.26 25.81
N GLY A 495 -1.05 1.33 26.16
CA GLY A 495 -1.64 2.48 26.80
C GLY A 495 -0.81 2.86 28.03
N CYS A 496 -0.23 4.06 28.00
CA CYS A 496 0.36 4.68 29.18
C CYS A 496 -0.78 5.00 30.16
N GLY A 497 -0.81 4.27 31.27
CA GLY A 497 -1.59 4.61 32.47
C GLY A 497 -0.81 5.49 33.43
#